data_AF-A0A973Q6N6-F1
#
_entry.id   AF-A0A973Q6N6-F1
#
_cell.length_a   1.000
_cell.length_b   1.000
_cell.length_c   1.000
_cell.angle_alpha   90.00
_cell.angle_beta   90.00
_cell.angle_gamma   90.00
#
_symmetry.space_group_name_H-M   'P 1'
#
loop_
_entity.id
_entity.type
_entity.pdbx_description
1 polymer ?
#
loop_
_entity_poly.entity_id
_entity_poly.type
_entity_poly.pdbx_seq_one_letter_code
_entity_poly.pdbx_strand_id
1 'polypeptide(L)'
;AAPWTVERLAREAGLSRAAFARRFAALTGRPPLAYLTWWRMTLAARLLAESALPLASVAERVGYTSEFAFAHAFKRWCGLAPGRYRRAHADRGPRGAVHPPRAVRTP
;
A
#
# COMPACT_ATOMS: atom_id res chain seq x y z
N ALA A 1 11.03 -3.01 -9.80
CA ALA A 1 10.78 -2.04 -8.70
C ALA A 1 12.10 -1.64 -8.04
N ALA A 2 12.25 -0.38 -7.60
CA ALA A 2 13.46 0.09 -6.93
C ALA A 2 13.38 -0.08 -5.39
N PRO A 3 14.49 -0.32 -4.68
CA PRO A 3 14.50 -0.34 -3.22
C PRO A 3 14.31 1.09 -2.69
N TRP A 4 13.16 1.34 -2.07
CA TRP A 4 12.87 2.64 -1.46
C TRP A 4 13.46 2.70 -0.06
N THR A 5 14.50 3.52 0.09
CA THR A 5 15.14 3.82 1.37
C THR A 5 14.71 5.21 1.85
N VAL A 6 14.85 5.48 3.15
CA VAL A 6 14.64 6.84 3.70
C VAL A 6 15.56 7.85 3.01
N GLU A 7 16.81 7.44 2.73
CA GLU A 7 17.82 8.21 1.98
C GLU A 7 17.27 8.71 0.64
N ARG A 8 16.70 7.80 -0.16
CA ARG A 8 16.17 8.12 -1.49
C ARG A 8 14.98 9.05 -1.39
N LEU A 9 14.05 8.77 -0.48
CA LEU A 9 12.87 9.64 -0.25
C LEU A 9 13.27 11.05 0.20
N ALA A 10 14.28 11.15 1.06
CA ALA A 10 14.81 12.42 1.53
C ALA A 10 15.44 13.23 0.38
N ARG A 11 16.20 12.55 -0.48
CA ARG A 11 16.79 13.17 -1.68
C ARG A 11 15.74 13.71 -2.64
N GLU A 12 14.66 12.96 -2.92
CA GLU A 12 13.54 13.45 -3.75
C GLU A 12 12.83 14.64 -3.10
N ALA A 13 12.85 14.75 -1.77
CA ALA A 13 12.27 15.87 -1.02
C ALA A 13 13.23 17.05 -0.80
N GLY A 14 14.49 16.99 -1.31
CA GLY A 14 15.50 18.02 -1.09
C GLY A 14 15.96 18.17 0.36
N LEU A 15 15.88 17.10 1.16
CA LEU A 15 16.19 17.11 2.59
C LEU A 15 17.29 16.10 2.93
N SER A 16 18.02 16.36 4.03
CA SER A 16 18.84 15.33 4.64
C SER A 16 17.96 14.19 5.18
N ARG A 17 18.51 12.97 5.25
CA ARG A 17 17.80 11.79 5.76
C ARG A 17 17.13 12.02 7.12
N ALA A 18 17.85 12.64 8.07
CA ALA A 18 17.34 12.92 9.41
C ALA A 18 16.25 14.00 9.41
N ALA A 19 16.42 15.08 8.65
CA ALA A 19 15.41 16.14 8.54
C ALA A 19 14.12 15.61 7.92
N PHE A 20 14.22 14.82 6.84
CA PHE A 20 13.09 14.16 6.22
C PHE A 20 12.36 13.23 7.19
N ALA A 21 13.08 12.32 7.87
CA ALA A 21 12.47 11.39 8.80
C ALA A 21 11.70 12.08 9.92
N ARG A 22 12.28 13.12 10.53
CA ARG A 22 11.62 13.91 11.59
C ARG A 22 10.39 14.64 11.08
N ARG A 23 10.52 15.39 9.98
CA ARG A 23 9.41 16.18 9.42
C ARG A 23 8.27 15.29 8.94
N PHE A 24 8.59 14.17 8.28
CA PHE A 24 7.60 13.21 7.83
C PHE A 24 6.83 12.59 9.00
N ALA A 25 7.54 12.17 10.05
CA ALA A 25 6.89 11.60 11.24
C ALA A 25 6.03 12.63 11.96
N ALA A 26 6.48 13.89 12.05
CA ALA A 26 5.68 14.98 12.63
C ALA A 26 4.38 15.25 11.87
N LEU A 27 4.39 15.12 10.54
CA LEU A 27 3.20 15.36 9.70
C LEU A 27 2.26 14.17 9.58
N THR A 28 2.80 12.94 9.59
CA THR A 28 2.02 11.72 9.29
C THR A 28 1.79 10.83 10.52
N GLY A 29 2.43 11.14 11.64
CA GLY A 29 2.43 10.32 12.86
C GLY A 29 3.18 8.99 12.72
N ARG A 30 3.87 8.73 11.60
CA ARG A 30 4.56 7.45 11.33
C ARG A 30 5.93 7.65 10.67
N PRO A 31 6.92 6.78 10.92
CA PRO A 31 8.18 6.82 10.20
C PRO A 31 7.97 6.58 8.69
N PRO A 32 8.81 7.18 7.80
CA PRO A 32 8.61 7.11 6.36
C PRO A 32 8.47 5.71 5.77
N LEU A 33 9.33 4.77 6.16
CA LEU A 33 9.27 3.40 5.63
C LEU A 33 8.05 2.63 6.14
N ALA A 34 7.67 2.81 7.40
CA ALA A 34 6.46 2.20 7.94
C ALA A 34 5.21 2.71 7.22
N TYR A 35 5.15 4.02 6.95
CA TYR A 35 4.07 4.61 6.17
C TYR A 35 4.04 4.06 4.73
N LEU A 36 5.19 4.01 4.07
CA LEU A 36 5.29 3.49 2.70
C LEU A 36 4.87 2.01 2.61
N THR A 37 5.29 1.18 3.57
CA THR A 37 4.84 -0.21 3.65
C THR A 37 3.33 -0.29 3.83
N TRP A 38 2.74 0.46 4.75
CA TRP A 38 1.29 0.49 4.96
C TRP A 38 0.54 0.92 3.70
N TRP A 39 1.01 1.98 3.02
CA TRP A 39 0.39 2.48 1.81
C TRP A 39 0.43 1.44 0.67
N ARG A 40 1.59 0.79 0.47
CA ARG A 40 1.74 -0.29 -0.51
C ARG A 40 0.80 -1.45 -0.27
N MET A 41 0.66 -1.87 0.99
CA MET A 41 -0.22 -2.99 1.32
C MET A 41 -1.70 -2.61 1.16
N THR A 42 -2.06 -1.36 1.45
CA THR A 42 -3.40 -0.83 1.20
C THR A 42 -3.74 -0.84 -0.29
N LEU A 43 -2.80 -0.39 -1.15
CA LEU A 43 -2.96 -0.44 -2.60
C LEU A 43 -3.04 -1.88 -3.11
N ALA A 44 -2.20 -2.78 -2.59
CA ALA A 44 -2.23 -4.19 -2.91
C ALA A 44 -3.58 -4.83 -2.59
N ALA A 45 -4.14 -4.54 -1.41
CA ALA A 45 -5.44 -5.05 -0.99
C ALA A 45 -6.55 -4.65 -1.98
N ARG A 46 -6.57 -3.37 -2.39
CA ARG A 46 -7.51 -2.88 -3.43
C ARG A 46 -7.32 -3.63 -4.75
N LEU A 47 -6.09 -3.71 -5.26
CA LEU A 47 -5.81 -4.43 -6.51
C LEU A 47 -6.20 -5.91 -6.44
N LEU A 48 -5.99 -6.58 -5.30
CA LEU A 48 -6.36 -7.98 -5.11
C LEU A 48 -7.88 -8.18 -5.06
N ALA A 49 -8.63 -7.20 -4.54
CA ALA A 49 -10.09 -7.27 -4.41
C ALA A 49 -10.83 -6.84 -5.69
N GLU A 50 -10.30 -5.86 -6.41
CA GLU A 50 -10.99 -5.18 -7.52
C GLU A 50 -10.53 -5.66 -8.90
N SER A 51 -9.49 -6.48 -8.99
CA SER A 51 -8.93 -6.91 -10.28
C SER A 51 -8.58 -8.39 -10.34
N ALA A 52 -8.57 -8.92 -11.56
CA ALA A 52 -8.08 -10.27 -11.88
C ALA A 52 -6.57 -10.30 -12.21
N LEU A 53 -5.81 -9.25 -11.87
CA LEU A 53 -4.40 -9.15 -12.23
C LEU A 53 -3.59 -10.35 -11.68
N PRO A 54 -2.60 -10.86 -12.45
CA PRO A 54 -1.65 -11.83 -11.92
C PRO A 54 -0.95 -11.30 -10.66
N LEU A 55 -0.58 -12.21 -9.75
CA LEU A 55 0.07 -11.83 -8.49
C LEU A 55 1.40 -11.10 -8.74
N ALA A 56 2.16 -11.53 -9.77
CA ALA A 56 3.33 -10.84 -10.32
C ALA A 56 3.07 -9.36 -10.56
N SER A 57 2.02 -9.06 -11.34
CA SER A 57 1.69 -7.70 -11.75
C SER A 57 1.26 -6.83 -10.56
N VAL A 58 0.56 -7.42 -9.58
CA VAL A 58 0.24 -6.71 -8.33
C VAL A 58 1.51 -6.37 -7.56
N ALA A 59 2.41 -7.34 -7.38
CA ALA A 59 3.69 -7.14 -6.70
C ALA A 59 4.52 -6.02 -7.34
N GLU A 60 4.66 -6.02 -8.66
CA GLU A 60 5.37 -4.98 -9.39
C GLU A 60 4.75 -3.59 -9.20
N ARG A 61 3.42 -3.49 -9.36
CA ARG A 61 2.66 -2.23 -9.20
C ARG A 61 2.80 -1.64 -7.80
N VAL A 62 2.87 -2.48 -6.77
CA VAL A 62 3.07 -2.02 -5.38
C VAL A 62 4.54 -1.92 -4.97
N GLY A 63 5.47 -2.09 -5.91
CA GLY A 63 6.89 -1.81 -5.71
C GLY A 63 7.70 -2.96 -5.12
N TYR A 64 7.27 -4.20 -5.30
CA TYR A 64 8.03 -5.41 -4.97
C TYR A 64 8.59 -6.03 -6.25
N THR A 65 9.85 -6.46 -6.20
CA THR A 65 10.54 -7.14 -7.32
C THR A 65 10.26 -8.64 -7.38
N SER A 66 9.65 -9.20 -6.33
CA SER A 66 9.38 -10.63 -6.20
C SER A 66 7.98 -10.84 -5.63
N GLU A 67 7.23 -11.73 -6.27
CA GLU A 67 5.94 -12.21 -5.77
C GLU A 67 6.05 -12.80 -4.37
N PHE A 68 7.12 -13.54 -4.11
CA PHE A 68 7.36 -14.16 -2.81
C PHE A 68 7.55 -13.10 -1.71
N ALA A 69 8.40 -12.11 -1.97
CA ALA A 69 8.64 -11.01 -1.03
C ALA A 69 7.37 -10.21 -0.77
N PHE A 70 6.57 -9.96 -1.82
CA PHE A 70 5.27 -9.33 -1.70
C PHE A 70 4.31 -10.18 -0.86
N ALA A 71 4.15 -11.46 -1.18
CA ALA A 71 3.21 -12.35 -0.51
C ALA A 71 3.54 -12.51 0.98
N HIS A 72 4.83 -12.61 1.33
CA HIS A 72 5.27 -12.60 2.72
C HIS A 72 4.93 -11.29 3.44
N ALA A 73 5.23 -10.14 2.83
CA ALA A 73 4.92 -8.85 3.42
C ALA A 73 3.40 -8.64 3.60
N PHE A 74 2.62 -9.02 2.60
CA PHE A 74 1.17 -8.90 2.61
C PHE A 74 0.53 -9.80 3.68
N LYS A 75 0.99 -11.05 3.79
CA LYS A 75 0.54 -11.98 4.83
C LYS A 75 0.86 -11.46 6.24
N ARG A 76 2.05 -10.88 6.45
CA ARG A 76 2.37 -10.25 7.75
C ARG A 76 1.48 -9.04 8.05
N TRP A 77 1.07 -8.30 7.02
CA TRP A 77 0.28 -7.08 7.19
C TRP A 77 -1.21 -7.35 7.46
N CYS A 78 -1.84 -8.30 6.76
CA CYS A 78 -3.29 -8.57 6.92
C CYS A 78 -3.64 -9.95 7.50
N GLY A 79 -2.65 -10.80 7.76
CA GLY A 79 -2.84 -12.17 8.25
C GLY A 79 -3.19 -13.21 7.16
N LEU A 80 -3.53 -12.79 5.94
CA LEU A 80 -3.92 -13.67 4.84
C LEU A 80 -2.91 -13.65 3.69
N ALA A 81 -2.71 -14.81 3.06
CA ALA A 81 -1.96 -14.87 1.80
C ALA A 81 -2.75 -14.15 0.68
N PRO A 82 -2.09 -13.46 -0.26
CA PRO A 82 -2.75 -12.68 -1.32
C PRO A 82 -3.84 -13.45 -2.09
N GLY A 83 -3.56 -14.70 -2.47
CA GLY A 83 -4.53 -15.53 -3.19
C GLY A 83 -5.76 -15.91 -2.35
N ARG A 84 -5.59 -16.11 -1.04
CA ARG A 84 -6.72 -16.33 -0.12
C ARG A 84 -7.54 -15.05 0.08
N TYR A 85 -6.85 -13.92 0.21
CA TYR A 85 -7.49 -12.61 0.31
C TYR A 85 -8.35 -12.32 -0.93
N ARG A 86 -7.82 -12.56 -2.14
CA ARG A 86 -8.57 -12.41 -3.40
C ARG A 86 -9.83 -13.26 -3.43
N ARG A 87 -9.73 -14.57 -3.12
CA ARG A 87 -10.89 -15.47 -3.13
C ARG A 87 -11.97 -14.99 -2.16
N ALA A 88 -11.59 -14.65 -0.93
CA ALA A 88 -12.52 -14.14 0.07
C ALA A 88 -13.25 -12.85 -0.37
N HIS A 89 -12.65 -12.04 -1.26
CA HIS A 89 -13.26 -10.84 -1.83
C HIS A 89 -14.03 -11.11 -3.13
N ALA A 90 -13.64 -12.11 -3.94
CA ALA A 90 -14.38 -12.55 -5.12
C ALA A 90 -15.71 -13.22 -4.72
N ASP A 91 -15.71 -13.98 -3.63
CA ASP A 91 -16.91 -14.63 -3.08
C ASP A 91 -17.92 -13.61 -2.51
N ARG A 92 -17.49 -12.35 -2.29
CA ARG A 92 -18.35 -11.21 -1.88
C ARG A 92 -18.96 -10.44 -3.07
N GLY A 93 -19.22 -11.10 -4.21
CA GLY A 93 -19.81 -10.52 -5.42
C GLY A 93 -20.97 -9.51 -5.18
N PRO A 94 -21.21 -8.59 -6.12
CA PRO A 94 -21.47 -7.17 -5.89
C PRO A 94 -22.75 -6.91 -5.10
N ARG A 95 -22.64 -6.77 -3.78
CA ARG A 95 -23.69 -6.18 -2.93
C ARG A 95 -23.07 -5.06 -2.10
N GLY A 96 -23.11 -3.84 -2.61
CA GLY A 96 -22.81 -2.66 -1.81
C GLY A 96 -21.79 -1.68 -2.39
N ALA A 97 -21.84 -1.39 -3.70
CA ALA A 97 -21.37 -0.08 -4.17
C ALA A 97 -22.32 1.00 -3.62
N VAL A 98 -22.19 1.27 -2.32
CA VAL A 98 -22.73 2.44 -1.65
C VAL A 98 -22.09 3.65 -2.33
N HIS A 99 -22.93 4.40 -3.01
CA HIS A 99 -22.63 5.74 -3.51
C HIS A 99 -22.02 6.56 -2.36
N PRO A 100 -20.83 7.14 -2.50
CA PRO A 100 -20.31 8.03 -1.46
C PRO A 100 -21.30 9.20 -1.31
N PRO A 101 -21.83 9.50 -0.11
CA PRO A 101 -22.54 10.77 0.08
C PRO A 101 -21.58 11.92 -0.29
N ARG A 102 -22.13 12.83 -1.09
CA ARG A 102 -21.52 14.05 -1.63
C ARG A 102 -20.59 14.74 -0.64
N ALA A 103 -19.54 15.33 -1.20
CA ALA A 103 -18.59 16.23 -0.56
C ALA A 103 -19.27 17.15 0.46
N VAL A 104 -18.81 17.04 1.71
CA VAL A 104 -19.02 18.06 2.72
C VAL A 104 -18.31 19.32 2.21
N ARG A 105 -19.13 20.30 1.85
CA ARG A 105 -18.74 21.71 1.80
C ARG A 105 -18.38 22.12 3.23
N THR A 106 -17.24 22.78 3.38
CA THR A 106 -16.97 23.64 4.53
C THR A 106 -15.93 24.69 4.15
N PRO A 107 -15.96 25.89 4.77
CA PRO A 107 -17.09 26.64 5.32
C PRO A 107 -17.69 27.62 4.30
#